data_AF-A0AAW9AYR1-F1
#
_entry.id   AF-A0AAW9AYR1-F1
#
_cell.length_a   1.000
_cell.length_b   1.000
_cell.length_c   1.000
_cell.angle_alpha   90.00
_cell.angle_beta   90.00
_cell.angle_gamma   90.00
#
_symmetry.space_group_name_H-M   'P 1'
#
loop_
_entity.id
_entity.type
_entity.pdbx_description
1 polymer ?
#
loop_
_entity_poly.entity_id
_entity_poly.type
_entity_poly.pdbx_seq_one_letter_code
_entity_poly.pdbx_strand_id
1 'polypeptide(L)'
;MALILARTSFVLVLMLTASLSLWKSSDLHHTAYLQMETYLGGSSTLHFTFSLLIGFLSVFTFPSLVSPNKTDVFGIRLLLLLLAIVSMEEMSQLFIPNRSFSFDDLSTNWIGVISGYFSAKLIRFIRTRSF
;
A
#
# COMPACT_ATOMS: atom_id res chain seq x y z
N MET A 1 -4.61 10.69 -20.58
CA MET A 1 -5.74 10.12 -19.81
C MET A 1 -5.31 9.03 -18.82
N ALA A 2 -4.74 7.90 -19.27
CA ALA A 2 -4.41 6.76 -18.39
C ALA A 2 -3.48 7.09 -17.20
N LEU A 3 -2.44 7.92 -17.39
CA LEU A 3 -1.54 8.32 -16.30
C LEU A 3 -2.24 9.19 -15.24
N ILE A 4 -3.14 10.08 -15.66
CA ILE A 4 -3.91 10.94 -14.75
C ILE A 4 -4.82 10.05 -13.90
N LEU A 5 -5.52 9.10 -14.52
CA LEU A 5 -6.36 8.13 -13.82
C LEU A 5 -5.56 7.33 -12.78
N ALA A 6 -4.39 6.79 -13.15
CA ALA A 6 -3.54 6.06 -12.22
C ALA A 6 -3.13 6.92 -11.01
N ARG A 7 -2.71 8.17 -11.24
CA ARG A 7 -2.34 9.12 -10.18
C ARG A 7 -3.52 9.47 -9.28
N THR A 8 -4.68 9.76 -9.85
CA THR A 8 -5.89 10.08 -9.07
C THR A 8 -6.33 8.89 -8.24
N SER A 9 -6.33 7.67 -8.81
CA SER A 9 -6.66 6.45 -8.08
C SER A 9 -5.66 6.18 -6.96
N PHE A 10 -4.37 6.40 -7.20
CA PHE A 10 -3.33 6.23 -6.18
C PHE A 10 -3.52 7.19 -5.01
N VAL A 11 -3.77 8.48 -5.28
CA VAL A 11 -4.05 9.47 -4.24
C VAL A 11 -5.32 9.12 -3.45
N LEU A 12 -6.38 8.69 -4.12
CA LEU A 12 -7.62 8.27 -3.45
C LEU A 12 -7.39 7.09 -2.50
N VAL A 13 -6.63 6.08 -2.94
CA VAL A 13 -6.27 4.93 -2.10
C VAL A 13 -5.48 5.39 -0.89
N LEU A 14 -4.46 6.24 -1.07
CA LEU A 14 -3.67 6.77 0.05
C LEU A 14 -4.52 7.55 1.06
N MET A 15 -5.40 8.42 0.58
CA MET A 15 -6.27 9.21 1.45
C MET A 15 -7.24 8.31 2.23
N LEU A 16 -7.77 7.27 1.59
CA LEU A 16 -8.65 6.31 2.25
C LEU A 16 -7.89 5.49 3.31
N THR A 17 -6.71 4.97 2.98
CA THR A 17 -5.86 4.24 3.95
C THR A 17 -5.50 5.11 5.15
N ALA A 18 -5.05 6.35 4.93
CA ALA A 18 -4.73 7.28 6.01
C ALA A 18 -5.96 7.61 6.87
N SER A 19 -7.11 7.85 6.23
CA SER A 19 -8.36 8.14 6.96
C SER A 19 -8.81 6.97 7.83
N LEU A 20 -8.71 5.74 7.34
CA LEU A 20 -9.05 4.54 8.13
C LEU A 20 -8.08 4.31 9.28
N SER A 21 -6.77 4.49 9.05
CA SER A 21 -5.77 4.38 10.11
C SER A 21 -6.00 5.43 11.19
N LEU A 22 -6.25 6.69 10.81
CA LEU A 22 -6.59 7.76 11.74
C LEU A 22 -7.90 7.49 12.49
N TRP A 23 -8.93 6.99 11.81
CA TRP A 23 -10.20 6.66 12.46
C TRP A 23 -10.01 5.61 13.55
N LYS A 24 -9.34 4.49 13.23
CA LYS A 24 -9.01 3.44 14.22
C LYS A 24 -8.12 3.94 15.35
N SER A 25 -7.31 5.00 15.13
CA SER A 25 -6.46 5.62 16.16
C SER A 25 -7.15 6.72 16.99
N SER A 26 -8.33 7.20 16.60
CA SER A 26 -8.95 8.42 17.16
C SER A 26 -9.92 8.19 18.32
N ASP A 27 -10.18 6.95 18.74
CA ASP A 27 -11.26 6.51 19.65
C ASP A 27 -12.69 6.88 19.22
N LEU A 28 -12.86 7.67 18.16
CA LEU A 28 -14.16 8.10 17.66
C LEU A 28 -14.94 6.90 17.13
N HIS A 29 -16.10 6.62 17.73
CA HIS A 29 -17.00 5.55 17.31
C HIS A 29 -16.29 4.20 17.09
N HIS A 30 -15.44 3.80 18.04
CA HIS A 30 -14.64 2.57 17.95
C HIS A 30 -15.48 1.31 17.63
N THR A 31 -16.70 1.20 18.16
CA THR A 31 -17.60 0.08 17.84
C THR A 31 -18.01 0.04 16.37
N ALA A 32 -18.26 1.20 15.76
CA ALA A 32 -18.59 1.30 14.34
C ALA A 32 -17.39 0.95 13.46
N TYR A 33 -16.18 1.38 13.86
CA TYR A 33 -14.95 0.98 13.19
C TYR A 33 -14.78 -0.55 13.20
N LEU A 34 -14.93 -1.19 14.37
CA LEU A 34 -14.79 -2.65 14.50
C LEU A 34 -15.83 -3.42 13.68
N GLN A 35 -17.08 -2.94 13.63
CA GLN A 35 -18.12 -3.54 12.81
C GLN A 35 -17.77 -3.46 11.31
N MET A 36 -17.30 -2.30 10.85
CA MET A 36 -16.84 -2.11 9.48
C MET A 36 -15.64 -3.00 9.15
N GLU A 37 -14.63 -3.03 10.02
CA GLU A 37 -13.43 -3.86 9.87
C GLU A 37 -13.80 -5.34 9.77
N THR A 38 -14.66 -5.82 10.67
CA THR A 38 -15.14 -7.21 10.67
C THR A 38 -15.94 -7.53 9.41
N TYR A 39 -16.82 -6.61 8.98
CA TYR A 39 -17.62 -6.76 7.76
C TYR A 39 -16.76 -6.88 6.50
N LEU A 40 -15.63 -6.16 6.44
CA LEU A 40 -14.69 -6.21 5.32
C LEU A 40 -13.68 -7.36 5.39
N GLY A 41 -13.83 -8.28 6.36
CA GLY A 41 -12.97 -9.45 6.49
C GLY A 41 -11.81 -9.28 7.46
N GLY A 42 -11.86 -8.29 8.34
CA GLY A 42 -10.91 -8.07 9.44
C GLY A 42 -9.70 -7.19 9.08
N SER A 43 -8.88 -6.93 10.11
CA SER A 43 -7.67 -6.08 10.04
C SER A 43 -6.74 -6.52 8.92
N SER A 44 -6.37 -7.80 8.87
CA SER A 44 -5.42 -8.33 7.89
C SER A 44 -5.92 -8.17 6.45
N THR A 45 -7.23 -8.35 6.20
CA THR A 45 -7.80 -8.17 4.85
C THR A 45 -7.70 -6.71 4.39
N LEU A 46 -7.91 -5.75 5.29
CA LEU A 46 -7.74 -4.33 5.00
C LEU A 46 -6.27 -3.99 4.73
N HIS A 47 -5.36 -4.39 5.62
CA HIS A 47 -3.92 -4.20 5.47
C HIS A 47 -3.41 -4.76 4.14
N PHE A 48 -3.79 -6.00 3.80
CA PHE A 48 -3.41 -6.63 2.55
C PHE A 48 -3.98 -5.90 1.34
N THR A 49 -5.29 -5.62 1.32
CA THR A 49 -5.97 -5.00 0.19
C THR A 49 -5.40 -3.63 -0.12
N PHE A 50 -5.26 -2.76 0.89
CA PHE A 50 -4.72 -1.41 0.68
C PHE A 50 -3.26 -1.46 0.27
N SER A 51 -2.44 -2.28 0.92
CA SER A 51 -1.03 -2.44 0.56
C SER A 51 -0.84 -2.98 -0.86
N LEU A 52 -1.69 -3.93 -1.29
CA LEU A 52 -1.71 -4.44 -2.65
C LEU A 52 -2.05 -3.34 -3.66
N LEU A 53 -3.10 -2.56 -3.41
CA LEU A 53 -3.50 -1.47 -4.29
C LEU A 53 -2.43 -0.37 -4.37
N ILE A 54 -1.81 -0.01 -3.25
CA ILE A 54 -0.70 0.94 -3.19
C ILE A 54 0.47 0.43 -4.03
N GLY A 55 0.93 -0.80 -3.79
CA GLY A 55 2.01 -1.43 -4.54
C GLY A 55 1.72 -1.45 -6.05
N PHE A 56 0.51 -1.88 -6.42
CA PHE A 56 0.06 -2.00 -7.81
C PHE A 56 0.01 -0.65 -8.54
N LEU A 57 -0.71 0.33 -7.97
CA LEU A 57 -0.90 1.64 -8.60
C LEU A 57 0.38 2.48 -8.63
N SER A 58 1.31 2.25 -7.69
CA SER A 58 2.58 2.98 -7.64
C SER A 58 3.41 2.82 -8.92
N VAL A 59 3.39 1.63 -9.52
CA VAL A 59 4.18 1.28 -10.72
C VAL A 59 3.74 2.09 -11.94
N PHE A 60 2.44 2.36 -12.05
CA PHE A 60 1.87 3.18 -13.12
C PHE A 60 1.96 4.68 -12.82
N THR A 61 1.97 5.04 -11.54
CA THR A 61 2.05 6.43 -11.06
C THR A 61 3.45 7.02 -11.21
N PHE A 62 4.48 6.22 -10.90
CA PHE A 62 5.89 6.63 -10.88
C PHE A 62 6.74 5.81 -11.87
N PRO A 63 6.46 5.90 -13.19
CA PRO A 63 7.09 5.04 -14.17
C PRO A 63 8.62 5.20 -14.27
N SER A 64 9.18 6.34 -13.86
CA SER A 64 10.62 6.61 -13.82
C SER A 64 11.35 5.93 -12.65
N LEU A 65 10.69 5.74 -11.51
CA LEU A 65 11.28 5.13 -10.31
C LEU A 65 11.27 3.60 -10.35
N VAL A 66 10.52 3.02 -11.29
CA VAL A 66 10.41 1.56 -11.47
C VAL A 66 11.15 1.06 -12.71
N SER A 67 11.67 1.97 -13.54
CA SER A 67 12.48 1.62 -14.71
C SER A 67 13.89 1.22 -14.27
N PRO A 68 14.43 0.09 -14.78
CA PRO A 68 15.81 -0.29 -14.56
C PRO A 68 16.78 0.83 -14.96
N ASN A 69 17.76 1.12 -14.12
CA ASN A 69 18.91 1.94 -14.49
C ASN A 69 20.22 1.25 -14.08
N LYS A 70 21.37 1.83 -14.42
CA LYS A 70 22.69 1.24 -14.17
C LYS A 70 22.94 0.86 -12.70
N THR A 71 22.29 1.55 -11.76
CA THR A 71 22.46 1.37 -10.32
C THR A 71 21.24 0.73 -9.64
N ASP A 72 20.18 0.42 -10.38
CA ASP A 72 18.98 -0.25 -9.91
C ASP A 72 18.41 -1.09 -11.04
N VAL A 73 19.00 -2.26 -11.24
CA VAL A 73 18.71 -3.17 -12.36
C VAL A 73 17.27 -3.70 -12.29
N PHE A 74 16.71 -3.82 -11.09
CA PHE A 74 15.35 -4.33 -10.90
C PHE A 74 14.32 -3.20 -10.74
N GLY A 75 14.71 -1.93 -10.70
CA GLY A 75 13.79 -0.83 -10.39
C GLY A 75 13.15 -1.04 -9.01
N ILE A 76 13.92 -1.44 -7.99
CA ILE A 76 13.41 -1.75 -6.64
C ILE A 76 13.36 -0.54 -5.71
N ARG A 77 13.92 0.62 -6.10
CA ARG A 77 13.91 1.83 -5.26
C ARG A 77 12.50 2.22 -4.79
N LEU A 78 11.53 2.21 -5.70
CA LEU A 78 10.15 2.51 -5.34
C LEU A 78 9.59 1.47 -4.36
N LEU A 79 9.85 0.18 -4.60
CA LEU A 79 9.42 -0.88 -3.70
C LEU A 79 9.99 -0.69 -2.29
N LEU A 80 11.30 -0.44 -2.18
CA LEU A 80 11.95 -0.19 -0.89
C LEU A 80 11.38 1.04 -0.17
N LEU A 81 11.09 2.11 -0.92
CA LEU A 81 10.45 3.31 -0.37
C LEU A 81 9.05 2.99 0.17
N LEU A 82 8.24 2.24 -0.58
CA LEU A 82 6.90 1.85 -0.14
C LEU A 82 6.94 0.95 1.09
N LEU A 83 7.85 -0.03 1.11
CA LEU A 83 8.05 -0.90 2.28
C LEU A 83 8.48 -0.09 3.51
N ALA A 84 9.39 0.87 3.34
CA ALA A 84 9.78 1.77 4.43
C ALA A 84 8.60 2.60 4.94
N ILE A 85 7.74 3.12 4.06
CA ILE A 85 6.56 3.91 4.45
C ILE A 85 5.56 3.08 5.24
N VAL A 86 5.19 1.88 4.77
CA VAL A 86 4.25 1.02 5.51
C VAL A 86 4.85 0.51 6.82
N SER A 87 6.17 0.30 6.88
CA SER A 87 6.87 0.01 8.13
C SER A 87 6.85 1.20 9.09
N MET A 88 7.05 2.43 8.61
CA MET A 88 6.99 3.62 9.44
C MET A 88 5.58 3.86 9.99
N GLU A 89 4.54 3.58 9.21
CA GLU A 89 3.15 3.69 9.66
C GLU A 89 2.86 2.69 10.80
N GLU A 90 3.24 1.42 10.64
CA GLU A 90 3.04 0.41 11.69
C GLU A 90 3.91 0.71 12.93
N MET A 91 5.15 1.15 12.74
CA MET A 91 6.02 1.57 13.85
C MET A 91 5.50 2.81 14.57
N SER A 92 4.79 3.72 13.87
CA SER A 92 4.19 4.90 14.50
C SER A 92 3.15 4.54 15.55
N GLN A 93 2.55 3.35 15.45
CA GLN A 93 1.57 2.83 16.40
C GLN A 93 2.18 2.60 17.79
N LEU A 94 3.51 2.43 17.91
CA LEU A 94 4.20 2.37 19.20
C LEU A 94 4.05 3.65 20.03
N PHE A 95 3.72 4.77 19.39
CA PHE A 95 3.55 6.07 20.04
C PHE A 95 2.08 6.46 20.26
N ILE A 96 1.13 5.59 19.90
CA ILE A 96 -0.31 5.85 20.02
C ILE A 96 -0.90 4.96 21.12
N PRO A 97 -1.48 5.51 22.21
CA PRO A 97 -1.89 4.72 23.39
C PRO A 97 -2.89 3.58 23.10
N ASN A 98 -3.75 3.76 22.10
CA ASN A 98 -4.81 2.79 21.77
C ASN A 98 -4.45 1.88 20.60
N ARG A 99 -3.18 1.90 20.17
CA ARG A 99 -2.66 1.04 19.11
C ARG A 99 -1.47 0.25 19.64
N SER A 100 -1.22 -0.88 18.99
CA SER A 100 -0.09 -1.75 19.29
C SER A 100 0.53 -2.18 17.99
N PHE A 101 1.85 -2.07 17.91
CA PHE A 101 2.61 -2.63 16.80
C PHE A 101 2.34 -4.14 16.66
N SER A 102 2.07 -4.56 15.44
CA SER A 102 1.75 -5.94 15.08
C SER A 102 2.67 -6.42 13.96
N PHE A 103 3.48 -7.45 14.24
CA PHE A 103 4.30 -8.09 13.21
C PHE A 103 3.44 -8.76 12.12
N ASP A 104 2.25 -9.23 12.50
CA ASP A 104 1.30 -9.85 11.56
C ASP A 104 0.74 -8.80 10.59
N ASP A 105 0.35 -7.62 11.08
CA ASP A 105 -0.13 -6.53 10.22
C ASP A 105 1.01 -5.96 9.35
N LEU A 106 2.22 -5.82 9.91
CA LEU A 106 3.41 -5.42 9.16
C LEU A 106 3.72 -6.36 8.00
N SER A 107 3.78 -7.67 8.29
CA SER A 107 4.08 -8.69 7.29
C SER A 107 2.98 -8.78 6.23
N THR A 108 1.71 -8.62 6.63
CA THR A 108 0.56 -8.55 5.72
C THR A 108 0.67 -7.35 4.79
N ASN A 109 1.05 -6.17 5.29
CA ASN A 109 1.32 -4.99 4.47
C ASN A 109 2.46 -5.26 3.48
N TRP A 110 3.55 -5.85 3.92
CA TRP A 110 4.68 -6.19 3.05
C TRP A 110 4.29 -7.14 1.93
N ILE A 111 3.59 -8.23 2.25
CA ILE A 111 3.11 -9.21 1.27
C ILE A 111 2.18 -8.51 0.26
N GLY A 112 1.28 -7.65 0.72
CA GLY A 112 0.40 -6.84 -0.13
C GLY A 112 1.20 -5.96 -1.09
N VAL A 113 2.09 -5.11 -0.58
CA VAL A 113 2.92 -4.19 -1.39
C VAL A 113 3.74 -4.97 -2.43
N ILE A 114 4.44 -6.03 -2.02
CA ILE A 114 5.27 -6.84 -2.90
C ILE A 114 4.41 -7.46 -4.01
N SER A 115 3.29 -8.09 -3.63
CA SER A 115 2.39 -8.76 -4.58
C SER A 115 1.81 -7.78 -5.60
N GLY A 116 1.31 -6.63 -5.13
CA GLY A 116 0.78 -5.58 -6.01
C GLY A 116 1.85 -5.02 -6.95
N TYR A 117 3.02 -4.72 -6.41
CA TYR A 117 4.14 -4.14 -7.17
C TYR A 117 4.61 -5.06 -8.30
N PHE A 118 4.88 -6.34 -7.99
CA PHE A 118 5.35 -7.28 -9.01
C PHE A 118 4.26 -7.65 -10.02
N SER A 119 2.99 -7.73 -9.60
CA SER A 119 1.86 -7.93 -10.51
C SER A 119 1.75 -6.79 -11.54
N ALA A 120 1.84 -5.54 -11.09
CA ALA A 120 1.83 -4.38 -11.99
C ALA A 120 3.04 -4.34 -12.92
N LYS A 121 4.24 -4.69 -12.42
CA LYS A 121 5.44 -4.81 -13.26
C LYS A 121 5.30 -5.90 -14.31
N LEU A 122 4.72 -7.05 -13.97
CA LEU A 122 4.46 -8.13 -14.92
C LEU A 122 3.53 -7.67 -16.04
N ILE A 123 2.42 -6.99 -15.70
CA ILE A 123 1.49 -6.42 -16.68
C ILE A 123 2.22 -5.42 -17.60
N ARG A 124 3.03 -4.52 -17.03
CA ARG A 124 3.80 -3.55 -17.81
C ARG A 124 4.80 -4.24 -18.75
N PHE A 125 5.48 -5.29 -18.28
CA PHE A 125 6.43 -6.06 -19.07
C PHE A 125 5.76 -6.78 -20.25
N ILE A 126 4.65 -7.46 -20.02
CA ILE A 126 3.86 -8.12 -21.07
C ILE A 126 3.43 -7.10 -22.13
N ARG A 127 2.90 -5.95 -21.69
CA ARG A 127 2.44 -4.89 -22.60
C ARG A 127 3.57 -4.27 -23.43
N THR A 128 4.78 -4.17 -22.88
CA THR A 128 5.93 -3.65 -23.65
C THR A 128 6.49 -4.64 -24.68
N ARG A 129 6.19 -5.94 -24.58
CA ARG A 129 6.66 -6.96 -25.54
C ARG A 129 5.66 -7.31 -26.65
N SER A 130 4.42 -6.81 -26.60
CA SER A 130 3.39 -7.11 -27.60
C SER A 130 3.39 -6.15 -28.81
N PHE A 131 4.50 -5.47 -29.05
CA PHE A 131 4.75 -4.57 -30.19
C PHE A 131 6.16 -4.84 -30.72
#